data_AF-A0A0B3WRI3-F1
#
_entry.id   AF-A0A0B3WRI3-F1
#
_cell.length_a   1.000
_cell.length_b   1.000
_cell.length_c   1.000
_cell.angle_alpha   90.00
_cell.angle_beta   90.00
_cell.angle_gamma   90.00
#
_symmetry.space_group_name_H-M   'P 1'
#
loop_
_entity.id
_entity.type
_entity.pdbx_description
1 polymer ?
#
loop_
_entity_poly.entity_id
_entity_poly.type
_entity_poly.pdbx_seq_one_letter_code
_entity_poly.pdbx_strand_id
1 'polypeptide(L)'
;MQIYNFDKNRKIINIELERRCMKSNDKLNDLKIGYRDDNKYKISEIYGENKEVLDIDEVKIIVLFKENCVFERCNFYKTNMKNIVFESVKFTEVKISLSSIRNSIFNQCFIDSIIFSDCDLKSMKTIRTDINLLSFEDEFISKVDENTFIDLLKLNKKDKNEYENIFKAYKSISAVFEKNRLFNYAGEYYYLAKCAERKSLKGLEKVKSNIFYYSCGYGERPTFALISSLEIVLIFSIIYMFSGLCVNERIIHYNLNILSYLPRKLMYMDLIDCFYFSLVTFTTVGYGDIFPIGYSVLFSCVEMLLGVTMVGVWTATLARKITR
;
A
#
# COMPACT_ATOMS: atom_id res chain seq x y z
N MET A 1 3.14 10.14 5.81
CA MET A 1 1.87 9.78 6.47
C MET A 1 1.31 8.52 5.79
N GLN A 2 1.36 7.37 6.46
CA GLN A 2 0.61 6.19 6.01
C GLN A 2 -0.84 6.39 6.43
N ILE A 3 -1.75 6.45 5.46
CA ILE A 3 -3.18 6.65 5.71
C ILE A 3 -3.83 5.30 6.06
N TYR A 4 -3.32 4.21 5.50
CA TYR A 4 -3.86 2.88 5.71
C TYR A 4 -3.05 2.11 6.76
N ASN A 5 -3.69 1.80 7.89
CA ASN A 5 -3.06 1.05 8.98
C ASN A 5 -3.43 -0.43 8.88
N PHE A 6 -2.57 -1.22 8.24
CA PHE A 6 -2.75 -2.66 8.07
C PHE A 6 -2.88 -3.39 9.42
N ASP A 7 -2.10 -3.02 10.43
CA ASP A 7 -2.13 -3.71 11.73
C ASP A 7 -3.41 -3.44 12.52
N LYS A 8 -3.92 -2.20 12.47
CA LYS A 8 -5.23 -1.87 13.06
C LYS A 8 -6.35 -2.67 12.38
N ASN A 9 -6.34 -2.74 11.05
CA ASN A 9 -7.34 -3.51 10.30
C ASN A 9 -7.25 -5.01 10.62
N ARG A 10 -6.04 -5.59 10.66
CA ARG A 10 -5.84 -7.00 11.07
C ARG A 10 -6.43 -7.28 12.45
N LYS A 11 -6.22 -6.40 13.45
CA LYS A 11 -6.80 -6.55 14.79
C LYS A 11 -8.32 -6.57 14.78
N ILE A 12 -8.95 -5.62 14.08
CA ILE A 12 -10.41 -5.54 13.95
C ILE A 12 -10.97 -6.80 13.27
N ILE A 13 -10.34 -7.24 12.18
CA ILE A 13 -10.76 -8.41 11.42
C ILE A 13 -10.58 -9.70 12.22
N ASN A 14 -9.51 -9.84 13.01
CA ASN A 14 -9.30 -10.99 13.90
C ASN A 14 -10.44 -11.12 14.93
N ILE A 15 -10.84 -10.03 15.58
CA ILE A 15 -11.96 -10.02 16.54
C ILE A 15 -13.26 -10.45 15.84
N GLU A 16 -13.50 -9.94 14.63
CA GLU A 16 -14.66 -10.33 13.83
C GLU A 16 -14.64 -11.81 13.44
N LEU A 17 -13.49 -12.34 13.03
CA LEU A 17 -13.28 -13.74 12.68
C LEU A 17 -13.51 -14.68 13.86
N GLU A 18 -12.95 -14.36 15.03
CA GLU A 18 -13.15 -15.13 16.26
C GLU A 18 -14.64 -15.23 16.59
N ARG A 19 -15.35 -14.10 16.56
CA ARG A 19 -16.80 -14.06 16.80
C ARG A 19 -17.57 -14.94 15.82
N ARG A 20 -17.22 -14.90 14.53
CA ARG A 20 -17.89 -15.70 13.49
C ARG A 20 -17.61 -17.19 13.62
N CYS A 21 -16.37 -17.56 13.94
CA CYS A 21 -15.99 -18.95 14.17
C CYS A 21 -16.69 -19.52 15.40
N MET A 22 -16.80 -18.76 16.50
CA MET A 22 -17.54 -19.17 17.70
C MET A 22 -19.02 -19.41 17.38
N LYS A 23 -19.71 -18.43 16.76
CA LYS A 23 -21.12 -18.59 16.36
C LYS A 23 -21.36 -19.79 15.43
N SER A 24 -20.42 -20.07 14.52
CA SER A 24 -20.51 -21.23 13.62
C SER A 24 -20.37 -22.55 14.39
N ASN A 25 -19.45 -22.61 15.35
CA ASN A 25 -19.26 -23.78 16.22
C ASN A 25 -20.47 -23.99 17.15
N ASP A 26 -21.00 -22.93 17.77
CA ASP A 26 -22.19 -23.00 18.63
C ASP A 26 -23.36 -23.59 17.84
N LYS A 27 -23.63 -23.08 16.64
CA LYS A 27 -24.68 -23.60 15.78
C LYS A 27 -24.44 -25.06 15.34
N LEU A 28 -23.18 -25.45 15.09
CA LEU A 28 -22.84 -26.84 14.79
C LEU A 28 -23.09 -27.74 16.01
N ASN A 29 -22.84 -27.24 17.22
CA ASN A 29 -23.13 -27.95 18.46
C ASN A 29 -24.64 -28.07 18.67
N ASP A 30 -25.41 -27.00 18.47
CA ASP A 30 -26.89 -27.03 18.54
C ASP A 30 -27.46 -28.04 17.55
N LEU A 31 -26.95 -28.04 16.31
CA LEU A 31 -27.33 -29.02 15.29
C LEU A 31 -26.99 -30.44 15.74
N LYS A 32 -25.81 -30.68 16.34
CA LYS A 32 -25.41 -32.00 16.86
C LYS A 32 -26.22 -32.43 18.08
N ILE A 33 -26.63 -31.50 18.94
CA ILE A 33 -27.47 -31.75 20.10
C ILE A 33 -28.87 -32.16 19.62
N GLY A 34 -29.48 -31.37 18.74
CA GLY A 34 -30.73 -31.76 18.07
C GLY A 34 -30.59 -33.13 17.39
N TYR A 35 -29.50 -33.37 16.66
CA TYR A 35 -29.26 -34.67 16.02
C TYR A 35 -29.10 -35.85 17.00
N ARG A 36 -28.65 -35.59 18.23
CA ARG A 36 -28.49 -36.62 19.27
C ARG A 36 -29.77 -36.84 20.07
N ASP A 37 -30.59 -35.81 20.22
CA ASP A 37 -31.90 -35.88 20.89
C ASP A 37 -32.97 -36.51 19.98
N ASP A 38 -32.81 -36.41 18.65
CA ASP A 38 -33.76 -36.90 17.65
C ASP A 38 -33.56 -38.38 17.26
N ASN A 39 -33.17 -39.24 18.20
CA ASN A 39 -33.00 -40.69 18.00
C ASN A 39 -34.35 -41.44 17.85
N LYS A 40 -35.23 -40.93 16.98
CA LYS A 40 -36.34 -41.65 16.34
C LYS A 40 -36.26 -41.39 14.84
N TYR A 41 -35.89 -42.42 14.10
CA TYR A 41 -35.97 -42.46 12.63
C TYR A 41 -37.32 -41.96 12.12
N LYS A 42 -37.32 -40.80 11.45
CA LYS A 42 -38.30 -40.46 10.40
C LYS A 42 -37.61 -39.68 9.28
N ILE A 43 -37.32 -40.41 8.20
CA ILE A 43 -37.05 -39.86 6.87
C ILE A 43 -38.40 -39.42 6.30
N SER A 44 -38.82 -38.18 6.58
CA SER A 44 -39.86 -37.46 5.86
C SER A 44 -40.05 -36.08 6.51
N GLU A 45 -39.44 -35.04 5.95
CA GLU A 45 -39.85 -33.62 5.99
C GLU A 45 -38.67 -32.75 5.52
N ILE A 46 -38.25 -32.99 4.27
CA ILE A 46 -37.74 -31.89 3.45
C ILE A 46 -39.02 -31.37 2.77
N TYR A 47 -39.32 -30.09 2.98
CA TYR A 47 -40.54 -29.35 2.60
C TYR A 47 -41.68 -29.39 3.63
N GLY A 48 -41.69 -28.37 4.50
CA GLY A 48 -42.84 -27.96 5.28
C GLY A 48 -43.28 -26.56 4.87
N GLU A 49 -44.49 -26.46 4.32
CA GLU A 49 -45.24 -25.24 4.10
C GLU A 49 -45.51 -24.55 5.45
N ASN A 50 -44.94 -23.37 5.69
CA ASN A 50 -45.64 -22.25 6.32
C ASN A 50 -44.78 -20.99 6.30
N LYS A 51 -45.39 -19.91 5.81
CA LYS A 51 -44.87 -18.54 5.79
C LYS A 51 -44.85 -18.01 7.22
N GLU A 52 -43.67 -17.93 7.82
CA GLU A 52 -43.40 -16.90 8.83
C GLU A 52 -42.29 -16.00 8.30
N VAL A 53 -42.66 -14.74 8.07
CA VAL A 53 -41.73 -13.63 7.84
C VAL A 53 -41.04 -13.38 9.17
N LEU A 54 -39.97 -14.12 9.42
CA LEU A 54 -38.93 -13.67 10.34
C LEU A 54 -38.19 -12.55 9.62
N ASP A 55 -38.15 -11.37 10.24
CA ASP A 55 -37.34 -10.25 9.79
C ASP A 55 -35.86 -10.72 9.77
N ILE A 56 -35.33 -10.95 8.55
CA ILE A 56 -34.08 -11.68 8.25
C ILE A 56 -32.82 -10.82 8.50
N ASP A 57 -32.94 -9.65 9.12
CA ASP A 57 -31.80 -8.75 9.30
C ASP A 57 -30.82 -9.14 10.44
N GLU A 58 -31.14 -10.13 11.30
CA GLU A 58 -30.25 -10.50 12.41
C GLU A 58 -29.66 -11.93 12.40
N VAL A 59 -30.03 -12.81 11.46
CA VAL A 59 -29.55 -14.21 11.47
C VAL A 59 -29.00 -14.65 10.11
N LYS A 60 -27.84 -14.10 9.73
CA LYS A 60 -27.07 -14.59 8.55
C LYS A 60 -26.28 -15.84 8.90
N ILE A 61 -26.67 -16.97 8.29
CA ILE A 61 -25.90 -18.21 8.27
C ILE A 61 -24.47 -17.91 7.78
N ILE A 62 -23.47 -18.20 8.62
CA ILE A 62 -22.05 -18.10 8.28
C ILE A 62 -21.64 -19.46 7.72
N VAL A 63 -21.52 -19.59 6.41
CA VAL A 63 -20.89 -20.78 5.79
C VAL A 63 -19.39 -20.64 6.00
N LEU A 64 -18.78 -21.69 6.52
CA LEU A 64 -17.36 -21.75 6.87
C LEU A 64 -16.71 -22.88 6.08
N PHE A 65 -15.86 -22.53 5.12
CA PHE A 65 -14.98 -23.50 4.48
C PHE A 65 -13.68 -23.52 5.27
N LYS A 66 -13.30 -24.69 5.75
CA LYS A 66 -12.09 -24.92 6.54
C LYS A 66 -11.23 -25.97 5.85
N GLU A 67 -9.94 -25.95 6.18
CA GLU A 67 -8.97 -27.07 6.16
C GLU A 67 -9.28 -28.19 5.12
N ASN A 68 -8.37 -28.37 4.16
CA ASN A 68 -8.48 -29.34 3.04
C ASN A 68 -9.52 -28.99 1.95
N CYS A 69 -10.20 -27.86 2.04
CA CYS A 69 -11.00 -27.35 0.92
C CYS A 69 -10.06 -26.78 -0.17
N VAL A 70 -10.23 -27.28 -1.40
CA VAL A 70 -9.50 -26.82 -2.59
C VAL A 70 -10.51 -26.50 -3.67
N PHE A 71 -10.46 -25.26 -4.16
CA PHE A 71 -11.15 -24.85 -5.39
C PHE A 71 -10.13 -24.77 -6.51
N GLU A 72 -10.16 -25.73 -7.42
CA GLU A 72 -9.27 -25.81 -8.56
C GLU A 72 -10.07 -25.67 -9.86
N ARG A 73 -9.69 -24.71 -10.72
CA ARG A 73 -10.33 -24.44 -12.02
C ARG A 73 -11.85 -24.24 -11.91
N CYS A 74 -12.30 -23.62 -10.83
CA CYS A 74 -13.72 -23.40 -10.56
C CYS A 74 -14.19 -22.05 -11.14
N ASN A 75 -15.41 -22.02 -11.70
CA ASN A 75 -16.08 -20.80 -12.10
C ASN A 75 -17.37 -20.63 -11.28
N PHE A 76 -17.40 -19.62 -10.41
CA PHE A 76 -18.57 -19.23 -9.65
C PHE A 76 -19.32 -18.15 -10.41
N TYR A 77 -20.47 -18.50 -10.99
CA TYR A 77 -21.28 -17.59 -11.79
C TYR A 77 -22.64 -17.33 -11.14
N LYS A 78 -23.00 -16.06 -10.95
CA LYS A 78 -24.28 -15.64 -10.34
C LYS A 78 -24.55 -16.28 -8.96
N THR A 79 -23.50 -16.38 -8.15
CA THR A 79 -23.57 -17.01 -6.83
C THR A 79 -23.69 -15.99 -5.70
N ASN A 80 -24.30 -16.40 -4.58
CA ASN A 80 -24.40 -15.61 -3.37
C ASN A 80 -23.50 -16.21 -2.27
N MET A 81 -22.31 -15.64 -2.12
CA MET A 81 -21.28 -16.02 -1.16
C MET A 81 -21.10 -14.96 -0.06
N LYS A 82 -22.18 -14.28 0.33
CA LYS A 82 -22.15 -13.25 1.37
C LYS A 82 -21.84 -13.84 2.74
N ASN A 83 -21.00 -13.14 3.51
CA ASN A 83 -20.60 -13.50 4.88
C ASN A 83 -19.89 -14.84 5.06
N ILE A 84 -19.46 -15.48 3.97
CA ILE A 84 -18.70 -16.72 4.01
C ILE A 84 -17.31 -16.46 4.60
N VAL A 85 -16.84 -17.39 5.41
CA VAL A 85 -15.45 -17.41 5.88
C VAL A 85 -14.72 -18.57 5.20
N PHE A 86 -13.63 -18.25 4.52
CA PHE A 86 -12.68 -19.21 3.98
C PHE A 86 -11.45 -19.22 4.88
N GLU A 87 -11.23 -20.33 5.58
CA GLU A 87 -10.17 -20.50 6.56
C GLU A 87 -9.22 -21.60 6.07
N SER A 88 -7.98 -21.24 5.74
CA SER A 88 -6.98 -22.19 5.23
C SER A 88 -7.42 -22.95 3.96
N VAL A 89 -8.08 -22.24 3.04
CA VAL A 89 -8.57 -22.77 1.77
C VAL A 89 -7.60 -22.46 0.63
N LYS A 90 -7.46 -23.39 -0.33
CA LYS A 90 -6.65 -23.20 -1.53
C LYS A 90 -7.53 -22.84 -2.73
N PHE A 91 -7.17 -21.79 -3.45
CA PHE A 91 -7.78 -21.36 -4.71
C PHE A 91 -6.73 -21.41 -5.83
N THR A 92 -7.01 -22.19 -6.88
CA THR A 92 -6.14 -22.33 -8.04
C THR A 92 -6.97 -22.12 -9.29
N GLU A 93 -6.67 -21.07 -10.06
CA GLU A 93 -7.38 -20.72 -11.30
C GLU A 93 -8.89 -20.56 -11.10
N VAL A 94 -9.29 -19.73 -10.14
CA VAL A 94 -10.71 -19.52 -9.82
C VAL A 94 -11.23 -18.23 -10.46
N LYS A 95 -12.37 -18.32 -11.14
CA LYS A 95 -13.10 -17.14 -11.65
C LYS A 95 -14.39 -16.98 -10.88
N ILE A 96 -14.70 -15.75 -10.50
CA ILE A 96 -15.94 -15.39 -9.82
C ILE A 96 -16.58 -14.25 -10.62
N SER A 97 -17.77 -14.52 -11.15
CA SER A 97 -18.47 -13.64 -12.08
C SER A 97 -19.90 -13.37 -11.63
N LEU A 98 -20.35 -12.11 -11.72
CA LEU A 98 -21.72 -11.67 -11.39
C LEU A 98 -22.20 -12.15 -10.01
N SER A 99 -21.28 -12.30 -9.06
CA SER A 99 -21.54 -12.92 -7.76
C SER A 99 -21.37 -11.91 -6.63
N SER A 100 -22.03 -12.16 -5.49
CA SER A 100 -21.83 -11.35 -4.29
C SER A 100 -20.97 -12.10 -3.29
N ILE A 101 -19.86 -11.50 -2.92
CA ILE A 101 -18.90 -12.01 -1.93
C ILE A 101 -18.81 -11.03 -0.75
N ARG A 102 -19.85 -10.21 -0.60
CA ARG A 102 -19.91 -9.12 0.38
C ARG A 102 -19.68 -9.66 1.78
N ASN A 103 -18.84 -8.95 2.54
CA ASN A 103 -18.57 -9.24 3.94
C ASN A 103 -17.96 -10.65 4.18
N SER A 104 -17.40 -11.28 3.14
CA SER A 104 -16.65 -12.52 3.29
C SER A 104 -15.25 -12.27 3.84
N ILE A 105 -14.65 -13.30 4.44
CA ILE A 105 -13.29 -13.23 4.97
C ILE A 105 -12.47 -14.41 4.47
N PHE A 106 -11.36 -14.11 3.82
CA PHE A 106 -10.32 -15.06 3.44
C PHE A 106 -9.22 -14.96 4.48
N ASN A 107 -9.10 -15.97 5.32
CA ASN A 107 -8.07 -16.06 6.36
C ASN A 107 -7.14 -17.23 6.06
N GLN A 108 -5.84 -16.96 6.09
CA GLN A 108 -4.80 -17.99 5.90
C GLN A 108 -4.95 -18.77 4.59
N CYS A 109 -5.57 -18.18 3.57
CA CYS A 109 -5.81 -18.86 2.30
C CYS A 109 -4.56 -18.80 1.40
N PHE A 110 -4.50 -19.72 0.43
CA PHE A 110 -3.53 -19.67 -0.66
C PHE A 110 -4.27 -19.46 -1.97
N ILE A 111 -4.02 -18.34 -2.63
CA ILE A 111 -4.65 -17.95 -3.89
C ILE A 111 -3.57 -17.86 -4.96
N ASP A 112 -3.49 -18.88 -5.81
CA ASP A 112 -2.54 -18.87 -6.93
C ASP A 112 -3.00 -17.92 -8.05
N SER A 113 -4.28 -18.01 -8.42
CA SER A 113 -4.89 -17.13 -9.40
C SER A 113 -6.39 -17.00 -9.11
N ILE A 114 -6.85 -15.76 -8.99
CA ILE A 114 -8.27 -15.43 -8.87
C ILE A 114 -8.65 -14.26 -9.77
N ILE A 115 -9.80 -14.38 -10.43
CA ILE A 115 -10.35 -13.36 -11.32
C ILE A 115 -11.74 -12.98 -10.80
N PHE A 116 -11.96 -11.70 -10.52
CA PHE A 116 -13.28 -11.16 -10.26
C PHE A 116 -13.83 -10.46 -11.50
N SER A 117 -15.12 -10.62 -11.75
CA SER A 117 -15.81 -9.98 -12.86
C SER A 117 -17.21 -9.58 -12.41
N ASP A 118 -17.46 -8.27 -12.36
CA ASP A 118 -18.76 -7.66 -12.02
C ASP A 118 -19.34 -8.16 -10.69
N CYS A 119 -18.48 -8.25 -9.67
CA CYS A 119 -18.82 -8.81 -8.36
C CYS A 119 -19.15 -7.72 -7.33
N ASP A 120 -19.99 -8.06 -6.34
CA ASP A 120 -20.17 -7.24 -5.14
C ASP A 120 -19.21 -7.71 -4.04
N LEU A 121 -18.10 -6.98 -3.87
CA LEU A 121 -16.98 -7.28 -2.96
C LEU A 121 -16.91 -6.32 -1.76
N LYS A 122 -17.98 -5.57 -1.50
CA LYS A 122 -18.06 -4.67 -0.36
C LYS A 122 -17.75 -5.40 0.94
N SER A 123 -16.92 -4.81 1.79
CA SER A 123 -16.50 -5.40 3.07
C SER A 123 -15.80 -6.77 2.97
N MET A 124 -15.39 -7.21 1.78
CA MET A 124 -14.57 -8.42 1.62
C MET A 124 -13.20 -8.18 2.26
N LYS A 125 -12.73 -9.15 3.04
CA LYS A 125 -11.45 -9.05 3.74
C LYS A 125 -10.54 -10.21 3.37
N THR A 126 -9.26 -9.94 3.13
CA THR A 126 -8.21 -10.96 3.16
C THR A 126 -7.27 -10.67 4.32
N ILE A 127 -6.89 -11.67 5.09
CA ILE A 127 -5.84 -11.56 6.10
C ILE A 127 -4.97 -12.81 6.08
N ARG A 128 -3.66 -12.64 6.32
CA ARG A 128 -2.67 -13.75 6.31
C ARG A 128 -2.77 -14.62 5.03
N THR A 129 -3.28 -14.07 3.94
CA THR A 129 -3.60 -14.82 2.72
C THR A 129 -2.54 -14.53 1.68
N ASP A 130 -1.98 -15.59 1.11
CA ASP A 130 -0.96 -15.50 0.07
C ASP A 130 -1.66 -15.41 -1.29
N ILE A 131 -1.44 -14.32 -2.03
CA ILE A 131 -2.07 -14.07 -3.33
C ILE A 131 -0.98 -13.84 -4.36
N ASN A 132 -0.88 -14.76 -5.33
CA ASN A 132 0.07 -14.67 -6.42
C ASN A 132 -0.50 -13.80 -7.56
N LEU A 133 -1.68 -14.16 -8.09
CA LEU A 133 -2.38 -13.37 -9.11
C LEU A 133 -3.81 -13.04 -8.68
N LEU A 134 -4.17 -11.77 -8.79
CA LEU A 134 -5.53 -11.26 -8.59
C LEU A 134 -5.82 -10.20 -9.65
N SER A 135 -6.87 -10.39 -10.43
CA SER A 135 -7.29 -9.44 -11.45
C SER A 135 -8.79 -9.17 -11.42
N PHE A 136 -9.16 -8.07 -12.08
CA PHE A 136 -10.54 -7.65 -12.30
C PHE A 136 -10.79 -7.59 -13.81
N GLU A 137 -11.70 -8.42 -14.30
CA GLU A 137 -12.15 -8.49 -15.70
C GLU A 137 -13.62 -8.03 -15.76
N ASP A 138 -13.86 -6.77 -15.42
CA ASP A 138 -15.20 -6.18 -15.34
C ASP A 138 -15.65 -5.60 -16.69
N GLU A 139 -16.88 -5.90 -17.11
CA GLU A 139 -17.58 -5.12 -18.15
C GLU A 139 -18.28 -3.90 -17.54
N PHE A 140 -18.79 -4.05 -16.33
CA PHE A 140 -19.28 -2.98 -15.49
C PHE A 140 -18.17 -2.58 -14.50
N ILE A 141 -18.41 -2.72 -13.20
CA ILE A 141 -17.44 -2.41 -12.14
C ILE A 141 -17.73 -3.35 -10.97
N SER A 142 -16.73 -4.12 -10.54
CA SER A 142 -16.76 -4.81 -9.26
C SER A 142 -16.80 -3.79 -8.12
N LYS A 143 -17.76 -3.95 -7.20
CA LYS A 143 -18.06 -2.97 -6.15
C LYS A 143 -17.23 -3.25 -4.90
N VAL A 144 -16.46 -2.26 -4.45
CA VAL A 144 -15.73 -2.27 -3.18
C VAL A 144 -16.16 -1.08 -2.31
N ASP A 145 -15.95 -1.16 -1.00
CA ASP A 145 -16.23 -0.06 -0.06
C ASP A 145 -15.04 0.16 0.89
N GLU A 146 -15.16 1.14 1.78
CA GLU A 146 -14.14 1.47 2.78
C GLU A 146 -13.81 0.31 3.74
N ASN A 147 -14.71 -0.66 3.87
CA ASN A 147 -14.53 -1.84 4.71
C ASN A 147 -13.90 -3.01 3.94
N THR A 148 -13.77 -2.91 2.62
CA THR A 148 -13.04 -3.89 1.82
C THR A 148 -11.55 -3.76 2.14
N PHE A 149 -10.92 -4.86 2.53
CA PHE A 149 -9.54 -4.91 2.98
C PHE A 149 -8.79 -6.04 2.29
N ILE A 150 -7.66 -5.74 1.66
CA ILE A 150 -6.75 -6.75 1.12
C ILE A 150 -5.40 -6.57 1.84
N ASP A 151 -4.97 -7.60 2.56
CA ASP A 151 -3.72 -7.54 3.32
C ASP A 151 -2.48 -7.39 2.42
N LEU A 152 -1.33 -7.15 3.04
CA LEU A 152 -0.05 -7.17 2.35
C LEU A 152 0.20 -8.54 1.70
N LEU A 153 0.50 -8.51 0.40
CA LEU A 153 0.84 -9.69 -0.37
C LEU A 153 2.25 -10.13 -0.01
N LYS A 154 2.39 -11.40 0.40
CA LYS A 154 3.69 -11.97 0.73
C LYS A 154 4.40 -12.46 -0.52
N LEU A 155 5.73 -12.39 -0.46
CA LEU A 155 6.62 -13.03 -1.43
C LEU A 155 7.01 -14.39 -0.88
N ASN A 156 6.89 -15.41 -1.71
CA ASN A 156 7.40 -16.75 -1.38
C ASN A 156 8.90 -16.80 -1.65
N LYS A 157 9.36 -16.16 -2.73
CA LYS A 157 10.77 -16.03 -3.12
C LYS A 157 11.06 -14.62 -3.63
N LYS A 158 12.27 -14.13 -3.36
CA LYS A 158 12.73 -12.82 -3.87
C LYS A 158 13.17 -12.89 -5.33
N ASP A 159 12.34 -13.44 -6.21
CA ASP A 159 12.61 -13.50 -7.64
C ASP A 159 11.79 -12.47 -8.42
N LYS A 160 12.30 -12.07 -9.59
CA LYS A 160 11.75 -11.03 -10.46
C LYS A 160 10.31 -11.29 -10.87
N ASN A 161 9.98 -12.55 -11.21
CA ASN A 161 8.64 -12.93 -11.67
C ASN A 161 7.59 -12.76 -10.57
N GLU A 162 7.93 -13.08 -9.30
CA GLU A 162 7.01 -12.87 -8.18
C GLU A 162 6.75 -11.38 -7.94
N TYR A 163 7.77 -10.53 -8.04
CA TYR A 163 7.58 -9.08 -7.96
C TYR A 163 6.68 -8.55 -9.07
N GLU A 164 6.75 -9.12 -10.27
CA GLU A 164 5.87 -8.76 -11.38
C GLU A 164 4.41 -9.18 -11.13
N ASN A 165 4.19 -10.37 -10.56
CA ASN A 165 2.87 -10.84 -10.21
C ASN A 165 2.23 -9.99 -9.10
N ILE A 166 2.98 -9.70 -8.02
CA ILE A 166 2.53 -8.79 -6.95
C ILE A 166 2.25 -7.39 -7.49
N PHE A 167 3.08 -6.89 -8.41
CA PHE A 167 2.83 -5.62 -9.09
C PHE A 167 1.49 -5.63 -9.83
N LYS A 168 1.23 -6.67 -10.64
CA LYS A 168 -0.03 -6.82 -11.39
C LYS A 168 -1.22 -6.89 -10.42
N ALA A 169 -1.13 -7.70 -9.38
CA ALA A 169 -2.19 -7.84 -8.37
C ALA A 169 -2.51 -6.51 -7.68
N TYR A 170 -1.50 -5.81 -7.14
CA TYR A 170 -1.74 -4.51 -6.51
C TYR A 170 -2.23 -3.44 -7.49
N LYS A 171 -1.77 -3.47 -8.75
CA LYS A 171 -2.26 -2.55 -9.78
C LYS A 171 -3.74 -2.79 -10.06
N SER A 172 -4.16 -4.05 -10.17
CA SER A 172 -5.57 -4.42 -10.35
C SER A 172 -6.43 -4.01 -9.14
N ILE A 173 -5.93 -4.22 -7.93
CA ILE A 173 -6.61 -3.76 -6.70
C ILE A 173 -6.72 -2.22 -6.68
N SER A 174 -5.63 -1.50 -6.92
CA SER A 174 -5.64 -0.04 -6.99
C SER A 174 -6.70 0.47 -7.98
N ALA A 175 -6.77 -0.13 -9.17
CA ALA A 175 -7.71 0.26 -10.20
C ALA A 175 -9.18 0.05 -9.79
N VAL A 176 -9.51 -1.06 -9.11
CA VAL A 176 -10.90 -1.29 -8.66
C VAL A 176 -11.32 -0.28 -7.59
N PHE A 177 -10.43 0.04 -6.64
CA PHE A 177 -10.70 1.06 -5.63
C PHE A 177 -10.84 2.46 -6.25
N GLU A 178 -10.02 2.79 -7.24
CA GLU A 178 -10.11 4.07 -7.97
C GLU A 178 -11.43 4.20 -8.73
N LYS A 179 -11.86 3.15 -9.44
CA LYS A 179 -13.17 3.09 -10.11
C LYS A 179 -14.35 3.28 -9.15
N ASN A 180 -14.20 2.84 -7.90
CA ASN A 180 -15.18 3.04 -6.82
C ASN A 180 -15.01 4.39 -6.08
N ARG A 181 -14.15 5.31 -6.57
CA ARG A 181 -13.87 6.64 -5.98
C ARG A 181 -13.27 6.58 -4.57
N LEU A 182 -12.62 5.47 -4.22
CA LEU A 182 -11.94 5.28 -2.94
C LEU A 182 -10.45 5.63 -3.09
N PHE A 183 -10.15 6.90 -3.39
CA PHE A 183 -8.84 7.31 -3.86
C PHE A 183 -7.71 7.12 -2.83
N ASN A 184 -8.01 7.26 -1.54
CA ASN A 184 -7.02 7.03 -0.48
C ASN A 184 -6.54 5.57 -0.44
N TYR A 185 -7.46 4.62 -0.62
CA TYR A 185 -7.17 3.19 -0.67
C TYR A 185 -6.46 2.85 -1.99
N ALA A 186 -6.97 3.38 -3.11
CA ALA A 186 -6.34 3.21 -4.41
C ALA A 186 -4.88 3.67 -4.40
N GLY A 187 -4.60 4.87 -3.87
CA GLY A 187 -3.25 5.42 -3.75
C GLY A 187 -2.31 4.56 -2.90
N GLU A 188 -2.81 3.95 -1.82
CA GLU A 188 -2.01 3.03 -0.99
C GLU A 188 -1.60 1.78 -1.79
N TYR A 189 -2.56 1.13 -2.46
CA TYR A 189 -2.25 -0.05 -3.29
C TYR A 189 -1.42 0.31 -4.53
N TYR A 190 -1.61 1.50 -5.12
CA TYR A 190 -0.77 2.01 -6.19
C TYR A 190 0.70 2.15 -5.75
N TYR A 191 0.92 2.73 -4.57
CA TYR A 191 2.26 2.86 -4.01
C TYR A 191 2.93 1.50 -3.80
N LEU A 192 2.19 0.52 -3.27
CA LEU A 192 2.66 -0.86 -3.10
C LEU A 192 2.98 -1.52 -4.45
N ALA A 193 2.13 -1.33 -5.46
CA ALA A 193 2.36 -1.79 -6.83
C ALA A 193 3.68 -1.23 -7.38
N LYS A 194 3.91 0.09 -7.28
CA LYS A 194 5.14 0.73 -7.76
C LYS A 194 6.40 0.29 -7.01
N CYS A 195 6.28 0.00 -5.71
CA CYS A 195 7.37 -0.58 -4.94
C CYS A 195 7.73 -2.00 -5.40
N ALA A 196 6.73 -2.81 -5.78
CA ALA A 196 6.95 -4.13 -6.36
C ALA A 196 7.56 -4.04 -7.77
N GLU A 197 7.02 -3.16 -8.63
CA GLU A 197 7.54 -2.89 -9.98
C GLU A 197 9.02 -2.48 -9.93
N ARG A 198 9.40 -1.55 -9.04
CA ARG A 198 10.81 -1.13 -8.89
C ARG A 198 11.76 -2.29 -8.66
N LYS A 199 11.33 -3.32 -7.92
CA LYS A 199 12.14 -4.50 -7.61
C LYS A 199 12.24 -5.46 -8.79
N SER A 200 11.27 -5.47 -9.70
CA SER A 200 11.32 -6.26 -10.94
C SER A 200 12.08 -5.57 -12.09
N LEU A 201 12.18 -4.23 -12.10
CA LEU A 201 12.86 -3.46 -13.15
C LEU A 201 14.39 -3.67 -13.20
N LYS A 202 14.98 -3.44 -14.38
CA LYS A 202 16.44 -3.48 -14.65
C LYS A 202 16.88 -2.26 -15.49
N GLY A 203 18.18 -1.98 -15.51
CA GLY A 203 18.77 -0.94 -16.36
C GLY A 203 18.24 0.47 -16.07
N LEU A 204 18.04 1.26 -17.12
CA LEU A 204 17.60 2.66 -17.04
C LEU A 204 16.22 2.82 -16.39
N GLU A 205 15.30 1.89 -16.62
CA GLU A 205 13.96 1.94 -16.01
C GLU A 205 14.03 1.86 -14.48
N LYS A 206 14.97 1.08 -13.93
CA LYS A 206 15.18 1.01 -12.49
C LYS A 206 15.72 2.32 -11.93
N VAL A 207 16.63 2.98 -12.64
CA VAL A 207 17.17 4.29 -12.26
C VAL A 207 16.06 5.34 -12.25
N LYS A 208 15.26 5.40 -13.32
CA LYS A 208 14.08 6.29 -13.39
C LYS A 208 13.11 6.03 -12.23
N SER A 209 12.77 4.77 -11.97
CA SER A 209 11.88 4.41 -10.86
C SER A 209 12.47 4.76 -9.48
N ASN A 210 13.79 4.63 -9.29
CA ASN A 210 14.47 5.07 -8.07
C ASN A 210 14.34 6.59 -7.89
N ILE A 211 14.55 7.38 -8.94
CA ILE A 211 14.42 8.85 -8.87
C ILE A 211 13.01 9.24 -8.42
N PHE A 212 11.96 8.68 -9.06
CA PHE A 212 10.57 8.94 -8.65
C PHE A 212 10.23 8.44 -7.24
N TYR A 213 10.88 7.36 -6.81
CA TYR A 213 10.70 6.85 -5.45
C TYR A 213 11.24 7.83 -4.42
N TYR A 214 12.51 8.22 -4.54
CA TYR A 214 13.13 9.10 -3.56
C TYR A 214 12.54 10.50 -3.60
N SER A 215 12.34 11.09 -4.80
CA SER A 215 11.85 12.46 -4.91
C SER A 215 10.44 12.67 -4.36
N CYS A 216 9.51 11.73 -4.58
CA CYS A 216 8.10 11.96 -4.25
C CYS A 216 7.32 10.73 -3.83
N GLY A 217 7.98 9.59 -3.60
CA GLY A 217 7.33 8.33 -3.27
C GLY A 217 6.29 7.92 -4.31
N TYR A 218 6.61 8.08 -5.60
CA TYR A 218 5.70 7.88 -6.74
C TYR A 218 4.47 8.80 -6.77
N GLY A 219 4.52 9.92 -6.06
CA GLY A 219 3.44 10.90 -5.99
C GLY A 219 2.45 10.68 -4.85
N GLU A 220 2.59 9.58 -4.10
CA GLU A 220 1.67 9.21 -3.02
C GLU A 220 2.16 9.59 -1.62
N ARG A 221 3.46 9.88 -1.47
CA ARG A 221 4.10 10.18 -0.18
C ARG A 221 4.77 11.55 -0.21
N PRO A 222 4.05 12.65 0.05
CA PRO A 222 4.63 14.01 -0.01
C PRO A 222 5.78 14.22 1.00
N THR A 223 5.84 13.42 2.07
CA THR A 223 6.94 13.45 3.05
C THR A 223 8.30 13.09 2.43
N PHE A 224 8.33 12.31 1.34
CA PHE A 224 9.57 11.97 0.64
C PHE A 224 10.19 13.19 -0.03
N ALA A 225 9.36 14.11 -0.54
CA ALA A 225 9.84 15.35 -1.13
C ALA A 225 10.52 16.24 -0.08
N LEU A 226 9.93 16.37 1.11
CA LEU A 226 10.53 17.14 2.21
C LEU A 226 11.87 16.56 2.66
N ILE A 227 11.95 15.24 2.84
CA ILE A 227 13.18 14.55 3.24
C ILE A 227 14.25 14.72 2.16
N SER A 228 13.91 14.49 0.89
CA SER A 228 14.84 14.65 -0.23
C SER A 228 15.32 16.09 -0.38
N SER A 229 14.46 17.08 -0.16
CA SER A 229 14.86 18.50 -0.14
C SER A 229 15.91 18.78 0.93
N LEU A 230 15.71 18.24 2.14
CA LEU A 230 16.68 18.39 3.22
C LEU A 230 18.01 17.67 2.90
N GLU A 231 17.95 16.48 2.30
CA GLU A 231 19.15 15.76 1.85
C GLU A 231 19.93 16.54 0.80
N ILE A 232 19.24 17.16 -0.18
CA ILE A 232 19.87 18.04 -1.18
C ILE A 232 20.60 19.18 -0.47
N VAL A 233 19.92 19.90 0.43
CA VAL A 233 20.54 21.00 1.19
C VAL A 233 21.79 20.50 1.94
N LEU A 234 21.70 19.37 2.65
CA LEU A 234 22.85 18.83 3.38
C LEU A 234 24.03 18.44 2.45
N ILE A 235 23.74 17.86 1.29
CA ILE A 235 24.77 17.50 0.30
C ILE A 235 25.45 18.76 -0.25
N PHE A 236 24.67 19.78 -0.64
CA PHE A 236 25.21 21.03 -1.15
C PHE A 236 25.99 21.80 -0.09
N SER A 237 25.55 21.77 1.16
CA SER A 237 26.31 22.31 2.30
C SER A 237 27.74 21.74 2.34
N ILE A 238 27.89 20.43 2.16
CA ILE A 238 29.20 19.78 2.12
C ILE A 238 29.97 20.17 0.85
N ILE A 239 29.32 20.24 -0.32
CA ILE A 239 29.95 20.67 -1.56
C ILE A 239 30.55 22.08 -1.41
N TYR A 240 29.79 23.02 -0.84
CA TYR A 240 30.22 24.41 -0.67
C TYR A 240 31.42 24.59 0.24
N MET A 241 31.61 23.72 1.23
CA MET A 241 32.82 23.71 2.05
C MET A 241 34.09 23.56 1.18
N PHE A 242 34.01 22.81 0.08
CA PHE A 242 35.15 22.55 -0.80
C PHE A 242 35.14 23.40 -2.08
N SER A 243 33.99 23.92 -2.51
CA SER A 243 33.91 24.69 -3.76
C SER A 243 34.08 26.20 -3.61
N GLY A 244 33.93 26.75 -2.39
CA GLY A 244 34.27 28.13 -2.07
C GLY A 244 33.07 29.03 -1.73
N LEU A 245 33.00 29.59 -0.53
CA LEU A 245 32.04 30.66 -0.16
C LEU A 245 32.78 31.87 0.43
N CYS A 246 32.21 33.07 0.25
CA CYS A 246 32.65 34.29 0.92
C CYS A 246 31.62 34.73 1.96
N VAL A 247 32.02 34.77 3.23
CA VAL A 247 31.19 35.15 4.39
C VAL A 247 31.87 36.32 5.09
N ASN A 248 31.33 37.55 5.00
CA ASN A 248 31.92 38.74 5.63
C ASN A 248 33.44 38.86 5.41
N GLU A 249 33.88 38.84 4.14
CA GLU A 249 35.30 38.86 3.71
C GLU A 249 36.14 37.61 4.04
N ARG A 250 35.62 36.67 4.84
CA ARG A 250 36.25 35.37 5.11
C ARG A 250 35.91 34.37 4.01
N ILE A 251 36.93 33.70 3.47
CA ILE A 251 36.78 32.67 2.45
C ILE A 251 36.75 31.28 3.09
N ILE A 252 35.65 30.54 2.86
CA ILE A 252 35.52 29.12 3.19
C ILE A 252 35.84 28.34 1.91
N HIS A 253 37.02 27.73 1.83
CA HIS A 253 37.42 26.88 0.70
C HIS A 253 38.42 25.83 1.20
N TYR A 254 37.90 24.66 1.56
CA TYR A 254 38.70 23.60 2.12
C TYR A 254 39.37 22.74 1.04
N ASN A 255 40.61 22.35 1.31
CA ASN A 255 41.33 21.34 0.53
C ASN A 255 41.42 20.04 1.34
N LEU A 256 41.16 18.90 0.69
CA LEU A 256 41.20 17.57 1.31
C LEU A 256 42.52 17.27 2.04
N ASN A 257 43.64 17.82 1.54
CA ASN A 257 44.97 17.58 2.11
C ASN A 257 45.22 18.29 3.46
N ILE A 258 44.42 19.32 3.79
CA ILE A 258 44.65 20.19 4.96
C ILE A 258 43.62 19.94 6.08
N LEU A 259 42.62 19.10 5.81
CA LEU A 259 41.46 18.87 6.69
C LEU A 259 41.86 18.36 8.10
N SER A 260 42.92 17.57 8.21
CA SER A 260 43.41 17.02 9.49
C SER A 260 44.08 18.06 10.39
N TYR A 261 44.52 19.20 9.85
CA TYR A 261 45.26 20.23 10.57
C TYR A 261 44.38 21.40 11.02
N LEU A 262 43.11 21.43 10.60
CA LEU A 262 42.18 22.52 10.91
C LEU A 262 41.48 22.33 12.27
N PRO A 263 41.26 23.42 13.03
CA PRO A 263 40.56 23.34 14.29
C PRO A 263 39.09 22.95 14.08
N ARG A 264 38.66 21.85 14.72
CA ARG A 264 37.29 21.30 14.58
C ARG A 264 36.18 22.32 14.82
N LYS A 265 36.40 23.28 15.73
CA LYS A 265 35.43 24.35 16.02
C LYS A 265 35.19 25.25 14.80
N LEU A 266 36.24 25.60 14.07
CA LEU A 266 36.12 26.44 12.87
C LEU A 266 35.36 25.69 11.77
N MET A 267 35.74 24.43 11.52
CA MET A 267 35.07 23.58 10.53
C MET A 267 33.57 23.41 10.81
N TYR A 268 33.18 23.29 12.07
CA TYR A 268 31.78 23.21 12.47
C TYR A 268 31.02 24.52 12.21
N MET A 269 31.60 25.68 12.52
CA MET A 269 30.98 26.98 12.24
C MET A 269 30.85 27.22 10.73
N ASP A 270 31.89 26.90 9.96
CA ASP A 270 31.86 27.03 8.52
C ASP A 270 30.84 26.08 7.86
N LEU A 271 30.65 24.87 8.40
CA LEU A 271 29.58 23.97 7.95
C LEU A 271 28.18 24.56 8.21
N ILE A 272 27.98 25.25 9.34
CA ILE A 272 26.72 25.95 9.62
C ILE A 272 26.49 27.07 8.60
N ASP A 273 27.52 27.86 8.29
CA ASP A 273 27.43 28.92 7.28
C ASP A 273 27.14 28.35 5.88
N CYS A 274 27.79 27.25 5.50
CA CYS A 274 27.50 26.53 4.26
C CYS A 274 26.07 25.96 4.22
N PHE A 275 25.59 25.43 5.34
CA PHE A 275 24.22 24.93 5.47
C PHE A 275 23.18 26.04 5.35
N TYR A 276 23.43 27.16 6.01
CA TYR A 276 22.59 28.34 5.90
C TYR A 276 22.56 28.86 4.45
N PHE A 277 23.71 29.00 3.80
CA PHE A 277 23.78 29.41 2.39
C PHE A 277 23.03 28.44 1.46
N SER A 278 23.22 27.13 1.64
CA SER A 278 22.53 26.10 0.86
C SER A 278 21.01 26.16 1.06
N LEU A 279 20.54 26.32 2.31
CA LEU A 279 19.12 26.45 2.61
C LEU A 279 18.49 27.69 1.94
N VAL A 280 19.13 28.84 2.03
CA VAL A 280 18.68 30.11 1.45
C VAL A 280 18.70 30.05 -0.09
N THR A 281 19.69 29.38 -0.67
CA THR A 281 19.81 29.15 -2.12
C THR A 281 18.75 28.19 -2.63
N PHE A 282 18.57 27.04 -1.98
CA PHE A 282 17.56 26.03 -2.30
C PHE A 282 16.13 26.61 -2.20
N THR A 283 15.86 27.42 -1.19
CA THR A 283 14.55 28.08 -1.02
C THR A 283 14.39 29.33 -1.89
N THR A 284 15.43 29.71 -2.65
CA THR A 284 15.47 30.90 -3.51
C THR A 284 15.23 32.22 -2.78
N VAL A 285 15.47 32.26 -1.47
CA VAL A 285 15.32 33.48 -0.66
C VAL A 285 16.45 34.47 -0.95
N GLY A 286 17.69 33.99 -0.99
CA GLY A 286 18.86 34.78 -1.37
C GLY A 286 19.09 36.07 -0.59
N TYR A 287 19.29 36.01 0.73
CA TYR A 287 19.52 37.21 1.57
C TYR A 287 20.70 38.08 1.12
N GLY A 288 21.68 37.51 0.40
CA GLY A 288 22.81 38.26 -0.15
C GLY A 288 23.87 38.64 0.90
N ASP A 289 23.95 37.89 1.99
CA ASP A 289 24.95 38.02 3.06
C ASP A 289 26.15 37.08 2.85
N ILE A 290 25.92 35.93 2.21
CA ILE A 290 26.95 34.97 1.79
C ILE A 290 26.93 34.85 0.27
N PHE A 291 28.10 34.92 -0.36
CA PHE A 291 28.23 34.85 -1.81
C PHE A 291 29.04 33.63 -2.24
N PRO A 292 28.59 32.89 -3.28
CA PRO A 292 29.38 31.81 -3.85
C PRO A 292 30.54 32.39 -4.66
N ILE A 293 31.71 31.75 -4.56
CA ILE A 293 32.89 32.08 -5.36
C ILE A 293 33.39 30.84 -6.10
N GLY A 294 34.12 31.04 -7.20
CA GLY A 294 34.67 29.92 -7.98
C GLY A 294 33.58 28.96 -8.47
N TYR A 295 33.78 27.66 -8.21
CA TYR A 295 32.84 26.62 -8.66
C TYR A 295 31.50 26.64 -7.94
N SER A 296 31.41 27.24 -6.74
CA SER A 296 30.14 27.37 -6.02
C SER A 296 29.10 28.17 -6.78
N VAL A 297 29.52 29.06 -7.69
CA VAL A 297 28.59 29.81 -8.54
C VAL A 297 27.76 28.85 -9.39
N LEU A 298 28.40 27.89 -10.06
CA LEU A 298 27.71 26.89 -10.87
C LEU A 298 26.84 25.96 -10.00
N PHE A 299 27.36 25.51 -8.87
CA PHE A 299 26.60 24.64 -7.96
C PHE A 299 25.36 25.35 -7.41
N SER A 300 25.44 26.63 -7.09
CA SER A 300 24.29 27.42 -6.64
C SER A 300 23.19 27.51 -7.71
N CYS A 301 23.54 27.67 -8.99
CA CYS A 301 22.56 27.63 -10.07
C CYS A 301 21.83 26.29 -10.15
N VAL A 302 22.56 25.17 -9.99
CA VAL A 302 21.97 23.83 -9.99
C VAL A 302 21.07 23.64 -8.77
N GLU A 303 21.52 24.05 -7.59
CA GLU A 303 20.76 23.94 -6.35
C GLU A 303 19.46 24.75 -6.41
N MET A 304 19.49 25.97 -6.93
CA MET A 304 18.28 26.79 -7.12
C MET A 304 17.26 26.08 -8.02
N LEU A 305 17.71 25.47 -9.13
CA LEU A 305 16.84 24.72 -10.02
C LEU A 305 16.24 23.48 -9.33
N LEU A 306 17.04 22.76 -8.56
CA LEU A 306 16.57 21.63 -7.74
C LEU A 306 15.58 22.09 -6.66
N GLY A 307 15.82 23.24 -6.05
CA GLY A 307 14.96 23.86 -5.07
C GLY A 307 13.56 24.15 -5.60
N VAL A 308 13.47 24.93 -6.67
CA VAL A 308 12.19 25.29 -7.31
C VAL A 308 11.43 24.04 -7.76
N THR A 309 12.13 23.07 -8.36
CA THR A 309 11.49 21.82 -8.81
C THR A 309 10.97 20.99 -7.64
N MET A 310 11.71 20.87 -6.54
CA MET A 310 11.28 20.11 -5.36
C MET A 310 10.11 20.77 -4.62
N VAL A 311 10.06 22.11 -4.56
CA VAL A 311 8.88 22.83 -4.05
C VAL A 311 7.65 22.52 -4.92
N GLY A 312 7.80 22.53 -6.25
CA GLY A 312 6.75 22.12 -7.18
C GLY A 312 6.28 20.68 -6.99
N VAL A 313 7.22 19.74 -6.80
CA VAL A 313 6.91 18.33 -6.54
C VAL A 313 6.17 18.17 -5.20
N TRP A 314 6.64 18.84 -4.14
CA TRP A 314 6.00 18.78 -2.84
C TRP A 314 4.57 19.34 -2.88
N THR A 315 4.38 20.52 -3.46
CA THR A 315 3.05 21.13 -3.60
C THR A 315 2.11 20.27 -4.44
N ALA A 316 2.56 19.75 -5.58
CA ALA A 316 1.74 18.90 -6.45
C ALA A 316 1.33 17.58 -5.79
N THR A 317 2.25 16.94 -5.05
CA THR A 317 1.94 15.69 -4.34
C THR A 317 1.03 15.91 -3.14
N LEU A 318 1.22 17.01 -2.41
CA LEU A 318 0.34 17.39 -1.31
C LEU A 318 -1.07 17.72 -1.83
N ALA A 319 -1.18 18.52 -2.88
CA ALA A 319 -2.46 18.88 -3.50
C ALA A 319 -3.21 17.63 -4.00
N ARG A 320 -2.50 16.69 -4.65
CA ARG A 320 -3.08 15.40 -5.05
C ARG A 320 -3.61 14.61 -3.87
N LYS A 321 -2.94 14.68 -2.72
CA LYS A 321 -3.32 13.92 -1.52
C LYS A 321 -4.50 14.54 -0.75
N ILE A 322 -4.70 15.84 -0.87
CA ILE A 322 -5.80 16.56 -0.21
C ILE A 322 -7.07 16.55 -1.07
N THR A 323 -6.93 16.66 -2.39
CA THR A 323 -8.07 16.78 -3.32
C THR A 323 -8.70 15.45 -3.72
N ARG A 324 -8.04 14.33 -3.45
CA ARG A 324 -8.51 12.97 -3.73
C ARG A 324 -8.83 12.23 -2.44
#